data_AF-A0A2E6WMS7-F1
#
_entry.id   AF-A0A2E6WMS7-F1
#
_cell.length_a   1.000
_cell.length_b   1.000
_cell.length_c   1.000
_cell.angle_alpha   90.00
_cell.angle_beta   90.00
_cell.angle_gamma   90.00
#
_symmetry.space_group_name_H-M   'P 1'
#
loop_
_entity.id
_entity.type
_entity.pdbx_description
1 polymer ?
#
loop_
_entity_poly.entity_id
_entity_poly.type
_entity_poly.pdbx_seq_one_letter_code
_entity_poly.pdbx_strand_id
1 'polypeptide(L)' 'MRIPRWSEIRELAQFETPKLHSRERALARAASLSDIRATAKRFTPRAVFDYTDGSAGEELALLRQRQLF' A
#
# COMPACT_ATOMS: atom_id res chain seq x y z
N MET A 1 -6.76 32.80 -20.84
CA MET A 1 -6.91 31.45 -20.26
C MET A 1 -8.38 31.08 -20.25
N ARG A 2 -8.77 29.94 -20.84
CA ARG A 2 -10.15 29.46 -20.84
C ARG A 2 -10.42 28.69 -19.56
N ILE A 3 -11.39 29.11 -18.76
CA ILE A 3 -11.81 28.39 -17.55
C ILE A 3 -12.75 27.25 -18.00
N PRO A 4 -12.41 25.97 -17.73
CA PRO A 4 -13.21 24.83 -18.18
C PRO A 4 -14.60 24.85 -17.52
N ARG A 5 -15.60 24.37 -18.25
CA ARG A 5 -16.98 24.23 -17.76
C ARG A 5 -17.08 22.99 -16.86
N TRP A 6 -17.90 23.06 -15.82
CA TRP A 6 -18.10 21.92 -14.90
C TRP A 6 -18.56 20.64 -15.62
N SER A 7 -19.33 20.79 -16.70
CA SER A 7 -19.75 19.69 -17.56
C SER A 7 -18.59 18.96 -18.23
N GLU A 8 -17.56 19.69 -18.69
CA GLU A 8 -16.37 19.12 -19.32
C GLU A 8 -15.48 18.40 -18.29
N ILE A 9 -15.42 18.92 -17.06
CA ILE A 9 -14.67 18.30 -15.96
C ILE A 9 -15.36 17.01 -15.51
N ARG A 10 -16.68 17.03 -15.37
CA ARG A 10 -17.47 15.88 -14.90
C ARG A 10 -17.34 14.66 -15.83
N GLU A 11 -17.27 14.89 -17.14
CA GLU A 11 -17.11 13.81 -18.13
C GLU A 11 -15.74 13.12 -18.03
N LEU A 12 -14.72 13.86 -17.59
CA LEU A 12 -13.35 13.38 -17.44
C LEU A 12 -13.04 12.90 -16.02
N ALA A 13 -13.82 13.31 -15.03
CA ALA A 13 -13.61 12.98 -13.64
C ALA A 13 -14.03 11.54 -13.33
N GLN A 14 -13.11 10.60 -13.58
CA GLN A 14 -13.22 9.23 -13.11
C GLN A 14 -12.82 9.17 -11.63
N PHE A 15 -13.77 9.39 -10.75
CA PHE A 15 -13.54 9.21 -9.31
C PHE A 15 -13.44 7.73 -8.99
N GLU A 16 -12.37 7.36 -8.31
CA GLU A 16 -12.25 6.03 -7.74
C GLU A 16 -13.31 5.83 -6.65
N THR A 17 -13.93 4.65 -6.61
CA THR A 17 -14.93 4.35 -5.58
C THR A 17 -14.27 4.35 -4.20
N PRO A 18 -14.76 5.15 -3.23
CA PRO A 18 -14.14 5.19 -1.91
C PRO A 18 -14.32 3.83 -1.22
N LYS A 19 -13.22 3.16 -0.90
CA LYS A 19 -13.26 1.93 -0.10
C LYS A 19 -13.61 2.29 1.35
N LEU A 20 -14.66 1.69 1.91
CA LEU A 20 -15.12 1.97 3.28
C LEU A 20 -14.27 1.23 4.34
N HIS A 21 -13.68 0.09 3.98
CA HIS A 21 -12.82 -0.68 4.88
C HIS A 21 -11.38 -0.17 4.85
N SER A 22 -10.81 0.09 6.03
CA SER A 22 -9.44 0.62 6.18
C SER A 22 -8.38 -0.33 5.63
N ARG A 23 -8.58 -1.64 5.79
CA ARG A 23 -7.71 -2.68 5.23
C ARG A 23 -7.72 -2.66 3.70
N GLU A 24 -8.90 -2.63 3.10
CA GLU A 24 -9.04 -2.57 1.64
C GLU A 24 -8.46 -1.27 1.06
N ARG A 25 -8.66 -0.12 1.73
CA ARG A 25 -8.02 1.15 1.35
C ARG A 25 -6.50 1.05 1.38
N ALA A 26 -5.95 0.48 2.44
CA ALA A 26 -4.50 0.37 2.61
C ALA A 26 -3.90 -0.55 1.55
N LEU A 27 -4.55 -1.69 1.26
CA LEU A 27 -4.11 -2.62 0.23
C LEU A 27 -4.23 -2.03 -1.18
N ALA A 28 -5.32 -1.32 -1.49
CA ALA A 28 -5.50 -0.68 -2.79
C ALA A 28 -4.45 0.41 -3.09
N ARG A 29 -3.86 1.02 -2.03
CA ARG A 29 -2.84 2.06 -2.15
C ARG A 29 -1.41 1.55 -2.01
N ALA A 30 -1.21 0.27 -1.73
CA ALA A 30 0.12 -0.30 -1.53
C ALA A 30 0.88 -0.28 -2.87
N ALA A 31 2.03 0.39 -2.91
CA ALA A 31 2.89 0.45 -4.10
C ALA A 31 4.10 -0.49 -3.98
N SER A 32 4.31 -1.07 -2.79
CA SER A 32 5.43 -1.95 -2.48
C SER A 32 5.03 -3.08 -1.55
N LEU A 33 5.85 -4.14 -1.51
CA LEU A 33 5.71 -5.23 -0.53
C LEU A 33 5.83 -4.72 0.91
N SER A 34 6.63 -3.67 1.14
CA SER A 34 6.79 -3.02 2.44
C SER A 34 5.47 -2.40 2.93
N ASP A 35 4.65 -1.82 2.04
CA ASP A 35 3.35 -1.26 2.39
C ASP A 35 2.35 -2.34 2.80
N ILE A 36 2.37 -3.47 2.08
CA ILE A 36 1.57 -4.66 2.41
C ILE A 36 2.00 -5.21 3.77
N ARG A 37 3.31 -5.33 4.01
CA ARG A 37 3.89 -5.80 5.29
C ARG A 37 3.50 -4.88 6.45
N ALA A 38 3.58 -3.56 6.27
CA ALA A 38 3.17 -2.58 7.28
C ALA A 38 1.68 -2.68 7.59
N THR A 39 0.85 -2.86 6.56
CA THR A 39 -0.60 -3.08 6.72
C THR A 39 -0.87 -4.40 7.46
N ALA A 40 -0.22 -5.49 7.07
CA ALA A 40 -0.36 -6.80 7.70
C ALA A 40 0.06 -6.77 9.18
N LYS A 41 1.16 -6.12 9.53
CA LYS A 41 1.63 -5.98 10.92
C LYS A 41 0.61 -5.28 11.83
N ARG A 42 -0.22 -4.40 11.27
CA ARG A 42 -1.27 -3.69 12.02
C ARG A 42 -2.51 -4.54 12.29
N PHE A 43 -2.82 -5.50 11.43
CA PHE A 43 -4.06 -6.30 11.51
C PHE A 43 -3.84 -7.77 11.89
N THR A 44 -2.61 -8.27 11.81
CA THR A 44 -2.25 -9.65 12.16
C THR A 44 -1.71 -9.70 13.59
N PRO A 45 -2.17 -10.64 14.44
CA PRO A 45 -1.60 -10.84 15.76
C PRO A 45 -0.08 -11.05 15.69
N ARG A 46 0.67 -10.45 16.63
CA ARG A 46 2.14 -10.42 16.58
C ARG A 46 2.76 -11.82 16.42
N ALA A 47 2.29 -12.80 17.20
CA ALA A 47 2.80 -14.17 17.11
C ALA A 47 2.58 -14.80 15.72
N VAL A 48 1.44 -14.54 15.09
CA VAL A 48 1.10 -15.05 13.74
C VAL A 48 1.91 -14.33 12.68
N PHE A 49 2.05 -13.01 12.81
CA PHE A 49 2.84 -12.19 11.92
C PHE A 49 4.31 -12.62 11.97
N ASP A 50 4.91 -12.66 13.16
CA ASP A 50 6.32 -13.00 13.35
C ASP A 50 6.63 -14.45 12.91
N TYR A 51 5.70 -15.39 13.04
CA TYR A 51 5.86 -16.75 12.50
C TYR A 51 5.94 -16.77 10.96
N THR A 52 5.08 -15.99 10.30
CA THR A 52 4.97 -15.97 8.84
C THR A 52 6.03 -15.08 8.20
N ASP A 53 6.35 -13.97 8.85
CA ASP A 53 7.34 -12.97 8.48
C ASP A 53 8.76 -13.32 8.97
N GLY A 54 8.89 -14.28 9.89
CA GLY A 54 10.16 -14.79 10.41
C GLY A 54 11.04 -15.42 9.34
N SER A 55 10.45 -15.93 8.26
CA SER A 55 11.15 -16.38 7.05
C SER A 55 11.60 -15.21 6.14
N ALA A 56 11.10 -13.99 6.37
CA ALA A 56 11.43 -12.77 5.61
C ALA A 56 12.49 -11.88 6.30
N GLY A 57 13.05 -12.32 7.42
CA GLY A 57 14.23 -11.70 8.03
C GLY A 57 15.47 -11.75 7.13
N GLU A 58 15.59 -12.79 6.29
CA GLU A 58 16.68 -12.93 5.33
C GLU A 58 16.63 -11.91 4.18
N GLU A 59 15.43 -11.44 3.78
CA GLU A 59 15.28 -10.43 2.73
C GLU A 59 15.65 -9.01 3.19
N LEU A 60 15.45 -8.67 4.46
CA LEU A 60 15.89 -7.39 5.03
C LEU A 60 17.42 -7.29 5.08
N ALA A 61 18.10 -8.42 5.31
CA ALA A 61 19.56 -8.50 5.19
C ALA A 61 20.00 -8.30 3.74
N LEU A 62 19.33 -8.94 2.77
CA LEU A 62 19.63 -8.81 1.34
C LEU A 62 19.39 -7.38 0.81
N LEU A 63 18.31 -6.73 1.22
CA LEU A 63 17.98 -5.34 0.86
C LEU A 63 18.97 -4.35 1.48
N ARG A 64 19.35 -4.54 2.75
CA ARG A 64 20.42 -3.75 3.39
C ARG A 64 21.75 -3.95 2.66
N GLN A 65 22.07 -5.18 2.27
CA GLN A 65 23.29 -5.48 1.53
C GLN A 65 23.30 -4.78 0.17
N ARG A 66 22.16 -4.73 -0.55
CA ARG A 66 22.01 -3.97 -1.80
C ARG A 66 22.01 -2.45 -1.65
N GLN A 67 21.78 -1.91 -0.45
CA GLN A 67 21.89 -0.47 -0.18
C GLN A 67 23.31 -0.05 0.24
N LEU A 68 24.15 -1.00 0.65
CA LEU A 68 25.52 -0.76 1.11
C LEU A 68 26.57 -0.94 0.00
N PHE A 69 26.19 -1.50 -1.16
CA PHE A 69 27.03 -1.68 -2.35
C PHE A 69 26.38 -0.98 -3.54
#